data_AF-A0A9W4ESL4-F1
#
_entry.id   AF-A0A9W4ESL4-F1
#
_cell.length_a   1.000
_cell.length_b   1.000
_cell.length_c   1.000
_cell.angle_alpha   90.00
_cell.angle_beta   90.00
_cell.angle_gamma   90.00
#
_symmetry.space_group_name_H-M   'P 1'
#
loop_
_entity.id
_entity.type
_entity.pdbx_description
1 polymer ?
#
loop_
_entity_poly.entity_id
_entity_poly.type
_entity_poly.pdbx_seq_one_letter_code
_entity_poly.pdbx_strand_id
1 'polypeptide(L)'
;MQNEEGFTLLEMLLVMVVITILLLLIIPNVVTQRSSVQGKGCAAYVKSIEAQIQVYQLQHNKIPSLKELTDEKYITTDKCPNGESIHISDDGAVSIRAL
;
A
#
# COMPACT_ATOMS: atom_id res chain seq x y z
N MET A 1 -58.14 2.01 -15.71
CA MET A 1 -56.91 1.48 -16.34
C MET A 1 -55.82 2.47 -15.96
N GLN A 2 -54.90 2.10 -15.08
CA GLN A 2 -53.87 3.01 -14.56
C GLN A 2 -52.81 3.20 -15.66
N ASN A 3 -52.51 4.46 -15.99
CA ASN A 3 -51.54 4.82 -17.00
C ASN A 3 -50.15 4.74 -16.36
N GLU A 4 -49.45 3.63 -16.58
CA GLU A 4 -48.07 3.47 -16.17
C GLU A 4 -47.18 4.19 -17.19
N GLU A 5 -46.99 5.50 -16.99
CA GLU A 5 -46.05 6.31 -17.77
C GLU A 5 -44.62 5.93 -17.36
N GLY A 6 -44.15 4.81 -17.89
CA GLY A 6 -42.83 4.24 -17.63
C GLY A 6 -41.75 4.89 -18.49
N PHE A 7 -40.65 5.26 -17.81
CA PHE A 7 -39.29 5.48 -18.30
C PHE A 7 -39.14 5.62 -19.81
N THR A 8 -38.95 6.85 -20.27
CA THR A 8 -38.56 7.12 -21.65
C THR A 8 -37.09 6.74 -21.89
N LEU A 9 -36.72 6.46 -23.15
CA LEU A 9 -35.32 6.25 -23.54
C LEU A 9 -34.43 7.45 -23.16
N LEU A 10 -35.01 8.66 -23.17
CA LEU A 10 -34.35 9.90 -22.75
C LEU A 10 -33.94 9.87 -21.28
N GLU A 11 -34.79 9.30 -20.42
CA GLU A 11 -34.54 9.20 -18.99
C GLU A 11 -33.38 8.25 -18.69
N MET A 12 -33.34 7.09 -19.37
CA MET A 12 -32.22 6.15 -19.27
C MET A 12 -30.91 6.74 -19.80
N LEU A 13 -30.95 7.56 -20.86
CA LEU A 13 -29.78 8.27 -21.38
C LEU A 13 -29.22 9.27 -20.36
N LEU A 14 -30.09 10.07 -19.74
CA LEU A 14 -29.69 11.04 -18.72
C LEU A 14 -29.06 10.33 -17.51
N VAL A 15 -29.65 9.22 -17.07
CA VAL A 15 -29.12 8.40 -15.96
C VAL A 15 -27.72 7.88 -16.29
N MET A 16 -27.49 7.34 -17.50
CA MET A 16 -26.17 6.86 -17.92
C MET A 16 -25.12 7.98 -17.96
N VAL A 17 -25.51 9.18 -18.41
CA VAL A 17 -24.61 10.35 -18.42
C VAL A 17 -24.24 10.75 -16.99
N VAL A 18 -25.18 10.79 -16.06
CA VAL A 18 -24.89 11.11 -14.65
C VAL A 18 -24.00 10.04 -14.01
N ILE A 19 -24.27 8.75 -14.22
CA ILE A 19 -23.45 7.65 -13.66
C ILE A 19 -22.01 7.71 -14.17
N THR A 20 -21.79 7.98 -15.46
CA THR A 20 -20.44 8.07 -16.03
C THR A 20 -19.62 9.23 -15.44
N ILE A 21 -20.24 10.39 -15.24
CA ILE A 21 -19.60 11.55 -14.58
C ILE A 21 -19.25 11.21 -13.12
N LEU A 22 -20.17 10.59 -12.38
CA LEU A 22 -19.92 10.16 -10.99
C LEU A 22 -18.75 9.16 -10.91
N LEU A 23 -18.70 8.16 -11.79
CA LEU A 23 -17.60 7.20 -11.85
C LEU A 23 -16.25 7.88 -12.14
N LEU A 24 -16.21 8.83 -13.08
CA LEU A 24 -15.00 9.61 -13.39
C LEU A 24 -14.50 10.46 -12.22
N LEU A 25 -15.38 10.93 -11.33
CA LEU A 25 -14.99 11.66 -10.12
C LEU A 25 -14.55 10.73 -8.97
N ILE A 26 -15.17 9.55 -8.86
CA ILE A 26 -14.88 8.58 -7.79
C ILE A 26 -13.54 7.86 -8.04
N ILE A 27 -13.25 7.43 -9.27
CA ILE A 27 -12.02 6.70 -9.63
C ILE A 27 -10.74 7.45 -9.20
N PRO A 28 -10.50 8.72 -9.55
CA PRO A 28 -9.28 9.43 -9.17
C PRO A 28 -9.16 9.61 -7.65
N ASN A 29 -10.29 9.74 -6.94
CA ASN A 29 -10.30 9.86 -5.48
C ASN A 29 -9.96 8.53 -4.77
N VAL A 30 -10.39 7.40 -5.31
CA VAL A 30 -10.10 6.07 -4.74
C VAL A 30 -8.66 5.62 -5.03
N VAL A 31 -8.15 5.88 -6.24
CA VAL A 31 -6.81 5.44 -6.66
C VAL A 31 -5.70 6.16 -5.88
N THR A 32 -5.85 7.47 -5.63
CA THR A 32 -4.84 8.28 -4.91
C THR A 32 -4.71 7.92 -3.44
N GLN A 33 -5.80 7.50 -2.78
CA GLN A 33 -5.75 7.06 -1.38
C GLN A 33 -5.01 5.73 -1.19
N ARG A 34 -5.13 4.79 -2.15
CA ARG A 34 -4.44 3.50 -2.06
C ARG A 34 -2.92 3.69 -2.02
N SER A 35 -2.36 4.46 -2.95
CA SER A 35 -0.91 4.71 -3.00
C SER A 35 -0.39 5.43 -1.76
N SER A 36 -1.14 6.39 -1.20
CA SER A 36 -0.75 7.08 0.03
C SER A 36 -0.77 6.15 1.25
N VAL A 37 -1.80 5.30 1.37
CA VAL A 37 -1.90 4.30 2.45
C VAL A 37 -0.76 3.28 2.37
N GLN A 38 -0.43 2.85 1.16
CA GLN A 38 0.58 1.84 0.91
C GLN A 38 2.00 2.38 1.19
N GLY A 39 2.26 3.66 0.85
CA GLY A 39 3.47 4.41 1.26
C GLY A 39 3.60 4.59 2.77
N LYS A 40 2.53 4.99 3.46
CA LYS A 40 2.53 5.07 4.95
C LYS A 40 2.76 3.71 5.60
N GLY A 41 2.19 2.65 5.01
CA GLY A 41 2.41 1.27 5.43
C GLY A 41 3.88 0.85 5.29
N CYS A 42 4.54 1.21 4.19
CA CYS A 42 5.97 0.94 4.00
C CYS A 42 6.84 1.70 5.01
N ALA A 43 6.57 2.98 5.28
CA ALA A 43 7.31 3.74 6.28
C ALA A 43 7.18 3.13 7.70
N ALA A 44 5.98 2.69 8.09
CA ALA A 44 5.76 1.99 9.34
C ALA A 44 6.48 0.63 9.39
N TYR A 45 6.51 -0.08 8.25
CA TYR A 45 7.21 -1.36 8.14
C TYR A 45 8.72 -1.19 8.29
N VAL A 46 9.32 -0.20 7.62
CA VAL A 46 10.73 0.18 7.79
C VAL A 46 11.07 0.44 9.26
N LYS A 47 10.24 1.22 9.96
CA LYS A 47 10.42 1.48 11.40
C LYS A 47 10.38 0.21 12.25
N SER A 48 9.54 -0.74 11.87
CA SER A 48 9.43 -2.03 12.57
C SER A 48 10.68 -2.88 12.35
N ILE A 49 11.22 -2.90 11.12
CA ILE A 49 12.48 -3.59 10.81
C ILE A 49 13.66 -2.97 11.54
N GLU A 50 13.77 -1.62 11.58
CA GLU A 50 14.80 -0.93 12.36
C GLU A 50 14.79 -1.36 13.85
N ALA A 51 13.60 -1.45 14.45
CA ALA A 51 13.45 -1.90 15.83
C ALA A 51 13.93 -3.36 16.00
N GLN A 52 13.63 -4.23 15.05
CA GLN A 52 14.09 -5.63 15.10
C GLN A 52 15.60 -5.77 14.87
N ILE A 53 16.19 -4.96 13.99
CA ILE A 53 17.65 -4.89 13.81
C ILE A 53 18.31 -4.50 15.12
N GLN A 54 17.77 -3.51 15.84
CA GLN A 54 18.27 -3.11 17.15
C GLN A 54 18.18 -4.26 18.17
N VAL A 55 17.06 -4.98 18.21
CA VAL A 55 16.90 -6.16 19.08
C VAL A 55 17.94 -7.24 18.75
N TYR A 56 18.12 -7.54 17.46
CA TYR A 56 19.12 -8.50 17.00
C TYR A 56 20.54 -8.07 17.37
N GLN A 57 20.85 -6.78 17.19
CA GLN A 57 22.15 -6.22 17.56
C GLN A 57 22.42 -6.34 19.06
N LEU A 58 21.40 -6.16 19.91
CA LEU A 58 21.52 -6.36 21.36
C LEU A 58 21.78 -7.83 21.74
N GLN A 59 21.24 -8.78 20.99
CA GLN A 59 21.38 -10.20 21.27
C GLN A 59 22.67 -10.82 20.71
N HIS A 60 23.04 -10.44 19.48
CA HIS A 60 24.12 -11.07 18.72
C HIS A 60 25.34 -10.16 18.54
N ASN A 61 25.32 -8.91 19.02
CA ASN A 61 26.36 -7.90 18.84
C ASN A 61 26.78 -7.70 17.36
N LYS A 62 25.86 -7.98 16.43
CA LYS A 62 26.08 -7.93 14.99
C LYS A 62 24.90 -7.24 14.32
N ILE A 63 25.17 -6.49 13.25
CA ILE A 63 24.12 -5.97 12.36
C ILE A 63 23.69 -7.11 11.42
N PRO A 64 22.42 -7.54 11.45
CA PRO A 64 21.94 -8.65 10.64
C PRO A 64 21.75 -8.21 9.19
N SER A 65 21.96 -9.14 8.26
CA SER A 65 21.50 -9.00 6.89
C SER A 65 19.99 -9.30 6.76
N LEU A 66 19.35 -8.83 5.68
CA LEU A 66 17.94 -9.14 5.39
C LEU A 66 17.64 -10.64 5.39
N LYS A 67 18.61 -11.46 4.96
CA LYS A 67 18.48 -12.93 4.98
C LYS A 67 18.44 -13.47 6.39
N GLU A 68 19.35 -13.04 7.26
CA GLU A 68 19.38 -13.45 8.68
C GLU A 68 18.07 -13.06 9.39
N LEU A 69 17.55 -11.86 9.16
CA LEU A 69 16.24 -11.45 9.71
C LEU A 69 15.07 -12.31 9.21
N THR A 70 15.14 -12.80 7.96
CA THR A 70 14.08 -13.63 7.38
C THR A 70 14.18 -15.07 7.86
N ASP A 71 15.39 -15.64 7.87
CA ASP A 71 15.68 -17.01 8.34
C ASP A 71 15.36 -17.16 9.84
N GLU A 72 15.72 -16.17 10.65
CA GLU A 72 15.47 -16.16 12.09
C GLU A 72 14.07 -15.64 12.47
N LYS A 73 13.20 -15.40 11.46
CA LYS A 73 11.79 -15.00 11.62
C LYS A 73 11.56 -13.69 12.37
N TYR A 74 12.53 -12.79 12.33
CA TYR A 74 12.32 -11.41 12.75
C TYR A 74 11.33 -10.73 11.79
N ILE A 75 11.52 -10.90 10.48
CA ILE A 75 10.64 -10.36 9.43
C ILE A 75 9.97 -11.47 8.62
N THR A 76 8.77 -11.19 8.09
CA THR A 76 8.01 -12.13 7.25
C THR A 76 8.23 -11.93 5.76
N THR A 77 8.70 -10.76 5.31
CA THR A 77 8.88 -10.43 3.89
C THR A 77 9.91 -9.32 3.72
N ASP A 78 10.74 -9.43 2.69
CA ASP A 78 11.81 -8.49 2.30
C ASP A 78 11.31 -7.28 1.48
N LYS A 79 9.99 -7.23 1.24
CA LYS A 79 9.32 -6.25 0.38
C LYS A 79 8.30 -5.42 1.14
N CYS A 80 8.20 -4.15 0.77
CA CYS A 80 7.11 -3.30 1.22
C CYS A 80 5.79 -3.64 0.53
N PRO A 81 4.64 -3.29 1.13
CA PRO A 81 3.32 -3.41 0.50
C PRO A 81 3.18 -2.70 -0.85
N ASN A 82 4.07 -1.74 -1.13
CA ASN A 82 4.19 -1.01 -2.40
C ASN A 82 4.93 -1.77 -3.52
N GLY A 83 5.57 -2.91 -3.20
CA GLY A 83 6.48 -3.60 -4.11
C GLY A 83 7.93 -3.09 -4.12
N GLU A 84 8.23 -2.03 -3.34
CA GLU A 84 9.59 -1.52 -3.16
C GLU A 84 10.44 -2.47 -2.31
N SER A 85 11.69 -2.68 -2.71
CA SER A 85 12.66 -3.51 -1.98
C SER A 85 13.32 -2.71 -0.86
N ILE A 86 13.42 -3.35 0.30
CA ILE A 86 14.03 -2.77 1.49
C ILE A 86 15.53 -3.09 1.46
N HIS A 87 16.38 -2.10 1.72
CA HIS A 87 17.82 -2.29 1.86
C HIS A 87 18.26 -1.90 3.27
N ILE A 88 19.13 -2.72 3.86
CA ILE A 88 19.79 -2.43 5.14
C ILE A 88 21.21 -1.97 4.82
N SER A 89 21.58 -0.77 5.26
CA SER A 89 22.93 -0.22 5.15
C SER A 89 23.84 -0.77 6.26
N ASP A 90 25.16 -0.68 6.08
CA ASP A 90 26.17 -1.21 7.01
C ASP A 90 26.15 -0.54 8.40
N ASP A 91 25.46 0.59 8.55
CA ASP A 91 25.22 1.31 9.81
C ASP A 91 23.91 0.89 10.53
N GLY A 92 23.17 -0.06 9.96
CA GLY A 92 21.88 -0.52 10.49
C GLY A 92 20.68 0.36 10.08
N ALA A 93 20.90 1.38 9.24
CA ALA A 93 19.83 2.20 8.69
C ALA A 93 19.06 1.43 7.60
N VAL A 94 17.72 1.46 7.69
CA VAL A 94 16.84 0.78 6.73
C VAL A 94 16.36 1.80 5.71
N SER A 95 16.78 1.64 4.45
CA SER A 95 16.44 2.54 3.35
C SER A 95 15.51 1.85 2.35
N ILE A 96 14.46 2.55 1.91
CA ILE A 96 13.61 2.09 0.81
C ILE A 96 14.31 2.48 -0.49
N ARG A 97 14.60 1.50 -1.36
CA ARG A 97 15.09 1.79 -2.71
C ARG A 97 13.95 1.57 -3.68
N ALA A 98 13.46 2.67 -4.28
CA ALA A 98 12.60 2.59 -5.45
C ALA A 98 13.41 1.98 -6.60
N LEU A 99 12.85 0.96 -7.26
CA LEU A 99 13.37 0.38 -8.49
C LEU A 99 13.32 1.38 -9.64
#